data_AF-A0A5R9GK57-F1
#
_entry.id   AF-A0A5R9GK57-F1
#
_cell.length_a   1.000
_cell.length_b   1.000
_cell.length_c   1.000
_cell.angle_alpha   90.00
_cell.angle_beta   90.00
_cell.angle_gamma   90.00
#
_symmetry.space_group_name_H-M   'P 1'
#
loop_
_entity.id
_entity.type
_entity.pdbx_description
1 polymer ?
#
loop_
_entity_poly.entity_id
_entity_poly.type
_entity_poly.pdbx_seq_one_letter_code
_entity_poly.pdbx_strand_id
1 'polypeptide(L)' 'MNGLKPCGAHARTTGKPCRQPAMANGRCRLHGGKSTGRPVTSWLWTKEAKEIREEARQLIKEVKELNAMLK' A
#
# COMPACT_ATOMS: atom_id res chain seq x y z
N MET A 1 -3.98 -11.20 -32.87
CA MET A 1 -3.59 -10.75 -31.51
C MET A 1 -3.54 -11.98 -30.61
N ASN A 2 -2.54 -12.84 -30.78
CA ASN A 2 -2.51 -14.16 -30.12
C ASN A 2 -1.39 -14.17 -29.08
N GLY A 3 -1.75 -14.20 -27.78
CA GLY A 3 -0.80 -14.55 -26.70
C GLY A 3 -0.82 -13.68 -25.44
N LEU A 4 -1.29 -12.43 -25.49
CA LEU A 4 -1.28 -11.56 -24.29
C LEU A 4 -2.59 -11.72 -23.49
N LYS A 5 -2.47 -12.05 -22.20
CA LYS A 5 -3.60 -12.10 -21.27
C LYS A 5 -4.26 -10.71 -21.18
N PRO A 6 -5.60 -10.60 -21.27
CA PRO A 6 -6.29 -9.33 -21.12
C PRO A 6 -6.24 -8.83 -19.67
N CYS A 7 -6.40 -7.53 -19.50
CA CYS A 7 -6.52 -6.92 -18.18
C CYS A 7 -7.76 -7.42 -17.44
N GLY A 8 -7.59 -7.86 -16.18
CA GLY A 8 -8.70 -8.36 -15.36
C GLY A 8 -9.66 -7.30 -14.79
N ALA A 9 -9.62 -6.05 -15.27
CA ALA A 9 -10.46 -4.95 -14.79
C ALA A 9 -11.67 -4.73 -15.71
N HIS A 10 -12.69 -4.05 -15.21
CA HIS A 10 -13.79 -3.52 -16.03
C HIS A 10 -13.58 -2.03 -16.29
N ALA A 11 -13.88 -1.58 -17.51
CA ALA A 11 -13.76 -0.18 -17.88
C ALA A 11 -14.82 0.66 -17.17
N ARG A 12 -14.41 1.75 -16.51
CA ARG A 12 -15.33 2.61 -15.73
C ARG A 12 -16.46 3.21 -16.57
N THR A 13 -16.19 3.58 -17.82
CA THR A 13 -17.17 4.26 -18.70
C THR A 13 -18.20 3.32 -19.31
N THR A 14 -17.86 2.04 -19.51
CA THR A 14 -18.74 1.10 -20.21
C THR A 14 -19.17 -0.10 -19.37
N GLY A 15 -18.56 -0.31 -18.20
CA GLY A 15 -18.77 -1.48 -17.35
C GLY A 15 -18.26 -2.80 -17.95
N LYS A 16 -17.72 -2.79 -19.17
CA LYS A 16 -17.31 -4.00 -19.88
C LYS A 16 -15.90 -4.44 -19.50
N PRO A 17 -15.55 -5.74 -19.63
CA PRO A 17 -14.19 -6.23 -19.40
C PRO A 17 -13.16 -5.46 -20.23
N CYS A 18 -12.02 -5.13 -19.62
CA CYS A 18 -10.94 -4.40 -20.27
C CYS A 18 -10.26 -5.30 -21.31
N ARG A 19 -10.19 -4.83 -22.55
CA ARG A 19 -9.57 -5.55 -23.68
C ARG A 19 -8.08 -5.22 -23.88
N GLN A 20 -7.51 -4.35 -23.04
CA GLN A 20 -6.10 -3.98 -23.11
C GLN A 20 -5.22 -5.13 -22.59
N PRO A 21 -3.99 -5.31 -23.11
CA PRO A 21 -3.07 -6.32 -22.61
C PRO A 21 -2.70 -6.05 -21.15
N ALA A 22 -2.67 -7.11 -20.35
CA ALA A 22 -2.20 -7.05 -18.97
C ALA A 22 -0.68 -6.92 -18.92
N MET A 23 -0.19 -6.15 -17.94
CA MET A 23 1.20 -6.17 -17.50
C MET A 23 1.43 -7.39 -16.58
N ALA A 24 2.65 -7.57 -16.07
CA ALA A 24 2.99 -8.65 -15.13
C ALA A 24 2.09 -8.72 -13.88
N ASN A 25 1.45 -7.62 -13.50
CA ASN A 25 0.52 -7.54 -12.36
C ASN A 25 -0.95 -7.83 -12.72
N GLY A 26 -1.26 -8.28 -13.94
CA GLY A 26 -2.61 -8.64 -14.36
C GLY A 26 -3.53 -7.46 -14.72
N ARG A 27 -3.03 -6.22 -14.67
CA ARG A 27 -3.76 -5.00 -15.03
C ARG A 27 -3.08 -4.27 -16.19
N CYS A 28 -3.85 -3.54 -16.99
CA CYS A 28 -3.29 -2.68 -18.03
C CYS A 28 -2.78 -1.36 -17.43
N ARG A 29 -2.07 -0.58 -18.25
CA ARG A 29 -1.55 0.75 -17.87
C ARG A 29 -2.65 1.72 -17.41
N LEU A 30 -3.87 1.61 -17.95
CA LEU A 30 -5.01 2.47 -17.60
C LEU A 30 -5.72 2.05 -16.30
N HIS A 31 -5.81 0.75 -16.03
CA HIS A 31 -6.43 0.23 -14.81
C HIS A 31 -5.43 0.06 -13.67
N GLY A 32 -4.32 0.81 -13.73
CA GLY A 32 -3.42 0.99 -12.60
C GLY A 32 -2.96 -0.34 -12.03
N GLY A 33 -2.19 -1.09 -12.82
CA GLY A 33 -1.31 -2.08 -12.22
C GLY A 33 -0.60 -1.46 -11.00
N LYS A 34 -0.66 -2.14 -9.83
CA LYS A 34 -0.40 -1.60 -8.48
C LYS A 34 0.69 -0.52 -8.47
N SER A 35 0.32 0.74 -8.70
CA SER A 35 1.22 1.86 -8.51
C SER A 35 1.31 2.07 -7.01
N THR A 36 2.52 2.09 -6.46
CA THR A 36 2.75 2.38 -5.04
C THR A 36 2.46 3.84 -4.68
N GLY A 37 2.02 4.65 -5.65
CA GLY A 37 1.83 6.09 -5.50
C GLY A 37 3.17 6.84 -5.45
N ARG A 38 3.10 8.16 -5.28
CA ARG A 38 4.28 8.98 -5.00
C ARG A 38 4.84 8.60 -3.61
N PRO A 39 6.17 8.55 -3.42
CA PRO A 39 6.75 8.39 -2.09
C PRO A 39 6.14 9.41 -1.13
N VAL A 40 5.78 8.95 0.07
CA VAL A 40 5.16 9.83 1.05
C VAL A 40 6.21 10.78 1.60
N THR A 41 6.17 12.05 1.18
CA THR A 41 7.15 13.07 1.57
C THR A 41 6.74 13.87 2.80
N SER A 42 5.51 13.70 3.29
CA SER A 42 5.09 14.34 4.54
C SER A 42 5.82 13.68 5.71
N TRP A 43 6.41 14.51 6.57
CA TRP A 43 7.22 14.09 7.70
C TRP A 43 6.56 13.02 8.58
N LEU A 44 5.23 13.06 8.77
CA LEU A 44 4.47 12.11 9.62
C LEU A 44 4.41 10.66 9.09
N TRP A 45 4.72 10.43 7.82
CA TRP A 45 4.43 9.17 7.14
C TRP A 45 5.63 8.57 6.40
N THR A 46 6.81 9.18 6.55
CA THR A 46 8.08 8.61 6.09
C THR A 46 8.34 7.28 6.80
N LYS A 47 9.27 6.47 6.27
CA LYS A 47 9.70 5.22 6.91
C LYS A 47 10.25 5.50 8.32
N GLU A 48 11.15 6.48 8.43
CA GLU A 48 11.75 6.93 9.68
C GLU A 48 10.68 7.34 10.71
N ALA A 49 9.67 8.14 10.30
CA ALA A 49 8.59 8.54 11.21
C ALA A 49 7.66 7.40 11.63
N LYS A 50 7.62 6.29 10.87
CA LYS A 50 6.93 5.07 11.31
C LYS A 50 7.78 4.31 12.33
N GLU A 51 9.09 4.23 12.13
CA GLU A 51 10.03 3.58 13.07
C GLU A 51 10.05 4.30 14.42
N ILE A 52 10.20 5.63 14.42
CA ILE A 52 10.15 6.46 15.65
C ILE A 52 8.85 6.25 16.43
N ARG A 53 7.71 6.13 15.73
CA ARG A 53 6.42 5.88 16.39
C ARG A 53 6.34 4.50 17.02
N GLU A 54 6.93 3.50 16.38
CA GLU A 54 6.95 2.15 16.92
C GLU A 54 7.84 2.06 18.16
N GLU A 55 9.01 2.68 18.13
CA GLU A 55 9.89 2.81 19.29
C GLU A 55 9.19 3.53 20.45
N ALA A 56 8.55 4.67 20.17
CA ALA A 56 7.82 5.42 21.20
C ALA A 56 6.68 4.59 21.82
N ARG A 57 5.94 3.80 21.01
CA ARG A 57 4.90 2.89 21.53
C ARG A 57 5.49 1.82 22.44
N GLN A 58 6.63 1.25 22.06
CA GLN A 58 7.28 0.21 22.83
C GLN A 58 7.78 0.76 24.18
N LEU A 59 8.41 1.95 24.18
CA LEU A 59 8.81 2.64 25.41
C LEU A 59 7.61 2.96 26.31
N ILE A 60 6.52 3.45 25.74
CA ILE A 60 5.28 3.72 26.50
C ILE A 60 4.74 2.45 27.14
N LYS A 61 4.80 1.31 26.43
CA LYS A 61 4.37 0.02 26.96
C LYS A 61 5.25 -0.41 28.14
N GLU A 62 6.57 -0.35 27.99
CA GLU A 62 7.54 -0.70 29.04
C GLU A 62 7.36 0.17 30.29
N VAL A 63 7.19 1.49 30.12
CA VAL A 63 6.94 2.40 31.24
C VAL A 63 5.65 2.04 31.98
N LYS A 64 4.59 1.65 31.26
CA LYS A 64 3.33 1.21 31.88
C LYS A 64 3.50 -0.09 32.65
N GLU A 65 4.26 -1.05 32.10
CA GLU A 65 4.56 -2.33 32.76
C GLU A 65 5.39 -2.11 34.04
N LEU A 66 6.46 -1.30 33.96
CA LEU A 66 7.27 -0.93 35.13
C LEU A 66 6.43 -0.23 36.21
N ASN A 67 5.59 0.73 35.82
CA ASN A 67 4.72 1.43 36.76
C ASN A 67 3.66 0.50 37.38
N ALA A 68 3.23 -0.54 36.67
CA ALA A 68 2.33 -1.55 37.24
C ALA A 68 3.06 -2.47 38.23
N MET A 69 4.35 -2.76 38.00
CA MET A 69 5.16 -3.59 38.91
C MET A 69 5.60 -2.85 40.18
N LEU A 70 5.73 -1.53 40.12
CA LEU A 70 6.11 -0.69 41.26
C LEU A 70 4.94 -0.27 42.15
N LYS A 71 3.71 -0.60 41.75
CA LYS A 71 2.47 -0.38 42.52
C LYS A 71 2.06 -1.65 43.23
#